data_AF-A0A418RLQ3-F1
#
_entry.id   AF-A0A418RLQ3-F1
#
_cell.length_a   1.000
_cell.length_b   1.000
_cell.length_c   1.000
_cell.angle_alpha   90.00
_cell.angle_beta   90.00
_cell.angle_gamma   90.00
#
_symmetry.space_group_name_H-M   'P 1'
#
loop_
_entity.id
_entity.type
_entity.pdbx_description
1 polymer ?
#
loop_
_entity_poly.entity_id
_entity_poly.type
_entity_poly.pdbx_seq_one_letter_code
_entity_poly.pdbx_strand_id
1 'polypeptide(L)' 'MTKLEQVKQAYATGNYKDALRIAAKFPQLGNERKAITLANECFSNPRFYKQVGVNIDQAIADGVKTLGAKYGF' A
#
# COMPACT_ATOMS: atom_id res chain seq x y z
N MET A 1 4.48 -17.24 -11.33
CA MET A 1 3.84 -15.99 -10.88
C MET A 1 4.90 -15.07 -10.29
N THR A 2 5.09 -13.88 -10.84
CA THR A 2 6.06 -12.92 -10.28
C THR A 2 5.47 -12.19 -9.07
N LYS A 3 6.31 -11.63 -8.19
CA LYS A 3 5.83 -10.78 -7.08
C LYS A 3 5.00 -9.59 -7.59
N LEU A 4 5.32 -9.07 -8.78
CA LEU A 4 4.57 -7.99 -9.40
C LEU A 4 3.17 -8.45 -9.84
N GLU A 5 3.06 -9.65 -10.41
CA GLU A 5 1.75 -10.23 -10.74
C GLU A 5 0.92 -10.52 -9.50
N GLN A 6 1.53 -10.93 -8.39
CA GLN A 6 0.83 -11.09 -7.12
C GLN A 6 0.28 -9.76 -6.61
N VAL A 7 1.05 -8.67 -6.73
CA VAL A 7 0.57 -7.31 -6.40
C VAL A 7 -0.59 -6.91 -7.30
N LYS A 8 -0.47 -7.12 -8.62
CA LYS A 8 -1.52 -6.79 -9.58
C LYS A 8 -2.81 -7.56 -9.30
N GLN A 9 -2.71 -8.86 -9.01
CA GLN A 9 -3.86 -9.69 -8.67
C GLN A 9 -4.49 -9.25 -7.34
N ALA A 10 -3.69 -9.01 -6.31
CA ALA A 10 -4.18 -8.52 -5.02
C ALA A 10 -4.87 -7.16 -5.17
N TYR A 11 -4.34 -6.27 -6.00
CA TYR A 11 -4.94 -4.97 -6.32
C TYR A 11 -6.27 -5.13 -7.07
N ALA A 12 -6.32 -5.97 -8.11
CA ALA A 12 -7.52 -6.21 -8.92
C ALA A 12 -8.66 -6.90 -8.13
N THR A 13 -8.31 -7.70 -7.12
CA THR A 13 -9.26 -8.39 -6.25
C THR A 13 -9.73 -7.54 -5.06
N GLY A 14 -9.28 -6.29 -4.96
CA GLY A 14 -9.59 -5.39 -3.84
C GLY A 14 -8.85 -5.76 -2.54
N ASN A 15 -7.91 -6.70 -2.58
CA ASN A 15 -7.12 -7.13 -1.43
C ASN A 15 -5.91 -6.20 -1.24
N TYR A 16 -6.20 -4.91 -1.03
CA TYR A 16 -5.21 -3.83 -0.97
C TYR A 16 -4.17 -4.02 0.13
N LYS A 17 -4.55 -4.64 1.25
CA LYS A 17 -3.63 -4.99 2.34
C LYS A 17 -2.49 -5.88 1.83
N ASP A 18 -2.81 -6.93 1.08
CA ASP A 18 -1.78 -7.83 0.56
C ASP A 18 -0.98 -7.19 -0.58
N ALA A 19 -1.64 -6.41 -1.42
CA ALA A 19 -0.99 -5.64 -2.49
C ALA A 19 0.10 -4.71 -1.91
N LEU A 20 -0.24 -3.91 -0.89
CA LEU A 20 0.69 -3.00 -0.22
C LEU A 20 1.78 -3.76 0.56
N ARG A 21 1.44 -4.86 1.23
CA ARG A 21 2.40 -5.69 1.97
C ARG A 21 3.47 -6.30 1.07
N ILE A 22 3.07 -6.80 -0.11
CA ILE A 22 4.03 -7.33 -1.09
C ILE A 22 4.81 -6.17 -1.71
N ALA A 23 4.14 -5.08 -2.06
CA ALA A 23 4.77 -3.92 -2.67
C ALA A 23 5.84 -3.30 -1.77
N ALA A 24 5.60 -3.20 -0.47
CA ALA A 24 6.55 -2.66 0.52
C ALA A 24 7.89 -3.43 0.58
N LYS A 25 7.93 -4.68 0.12
CA LYS A 25 9.14 -5.51 0.04
C LYS A 25 9.98 -5.24 -1.21
N PHE A 26 9.49 -4.46 -2.17
CA PHE A 26 10.27 -4.14 -3.35
C PHE A 26 11.39 -3.14 -3.03
N PRO A 27 12.62 -3.39 -3.51
CA PRO A 27 13.73 -2.45 -3.31
C PRO A 27 13.56 -1.15 -4.12
N GLN A 28 12.69 -1.15 -5.14
CA GLN A 28 12.60 -0.09 -6.17
C GLN A 28 11.50 0.95 -5.89
N LEU A 29 11.08 1.11 -4.63
CA LEU A 29 9.94 1.98 -4.29
C LEU A 29 10.26 3.48 -4.31
N GLY A 30 11.53 3.87 -4.16
CA GLY A 30 11.96 5.28 -4.23
C GLY A 30 11.10 6.21 -3.37
N ASN A 31 10.52 7.24 -4.00
CA ASN A 31 9.69 8.26 -3.35
C ASN A 31 8.33 7.73 -2.91
N GLU A 32 7.80 6.73 -3.62
CA GLU A 32 6.51 6.10 -3.34
C GLU A 32 6.54 5.20 -2.09
N ARG A 33 7.74 4.86 -1.59
CA ARG A 33 7.92 3.98 -0.43
C ARG A 33 7.18 4.47 0.81
N LYS A 34 7.22 5.79 1.07
CA LYS A 34 6.59 6.35 2.27
C LYS A 34 5.08 6.16 2.26
N ALA A 35 4.42 6.45 1.13
CA ALA A 35 2.97 6.30 0.99
C ALA A 35 2.54 4.83 1.09
N ILE A 36 3.26 3.92 0.41
CA ILE A 36 2.94 2.49 0.41
C ILE A 36 3.16 1.86 1.79
N THR A 37 4.26 2.21 2.48
CA THR A 37 4.52 1.73 3.83
C THR A 37 3.49 2.27 4.82
N LEU A 38 3.20 3.57 4.78
CA LEU A 38 2.21 4.20 5.66
C LEU A 38 0.83 3.54 5.51
N ALA A 39 0.40 3.29 4.27
CA ALA A 39 -0.86 2.59 3.99
C ALA A 39 -0.87 1.16 4.56
N ASN A 40 0.23 0.41 4.39
CA ASN A 40 0.37 -0.93 4.97
C ASN A 40 0.37 -0.91 6.51
N GLU A 41 1.02 0.08 7.12
CA GLU A 41 1.05 0.28 8.57
C GLU A 41 -0.33 0.66 9.10
N CYS A 42 -1.07 1.50 8.36
CA CYS A 42 -2.46 1.84 8.66
C CYS A 42 -3.39 0.60 8.66
N PHE A 43 -3.16 -0.36 7.76
CA PHE A 43 -3.84 -1.67 7.79
C PHE A 43 -3.44 -2.56 8.96
N SER A 44 -2.21 -2.43 9.46
CA SER A 44 -1.66 -3.32 10.49
C SER A 44 -1.89 -2.79 11.91
N ASN A 45 -1.85 -1.46 12.09
CA ASN A 45 -2.00 -0.81 13.37
C ASN A 45 -2.87 0.46 13.29
N PRO A 46 -4.13 0.36 12.82
CA PRO A 46 -5.00 1.51 12.59
C PRO A 46 -5.19 2.36 13.86
N ARG A 47 -5.25 1.72 15.04
CA ARG A 47 -5.47 2.41 16.31
C ARG A 47 -4.35 3.42 16.62
N PHE A 48 -3.10 3.04 16.39
CA PHE A 48 -1.95 3.93 16.60
C PHE A 48 -2.03 5.15 15.69
N TYR A 49 -2.25 4.94 14.39
CA TYR A 49 -2.36 6.03 13.41
C TYR A 49 -3.55 6.96 13.68
N LYS A 50 -4.68 6.40 14.14
CA LYS A 50 -5.82 7.20 14.60
C LYS A 50 -5.44 8.11 15.77
N GLN A 51 -4.67 7.60 16.73
CA GLN A 51 -4.28 8.35 17.93
C GLN A 51 -3.30 9.48 17.62
N VAL A 52 -2.44 9.32 16.62
CA VAL A 52 -1.52 10.39 16.17
C VAL A 52 -2.16 11.36 15.16
N GLY A 53 -3.47 11.26 14.93
CA GLY A 53 -4.23 12.17 14.06
C GLY A 53 -4.12 11.87 12.56
N VAL A 54 -3.65 10.68 12.18
CA VAL A 54 -3.60 10.27 10.77
C VAL A 54 -4.98 9.80 10.33
N ASN A 55 -5.44 10.33 9.20
CA ASN A 55 -6.62 9.82 8.52
C ASN A 55 -6.26 8.52 7.80
N ILE A 56 -6.62 7.40 8.41
CA ILE A 56 -6.29 6.04 7.97
C ILE A 56 -6.84 5.77 6.58
N ASP A 57 -8.11 6.13 6.34
CA ASP A 57 -8.79 5.91 5.06
C ASP A 57 -8.11 6.70 3.94
N GLN A 58 -7.75 7.95 4.20
CA GLN A 58 -6.95 8.75 3.26
C GLN A 58 -5.58 8.14 3.02
N ALA A 59 -4.85 7.75 4.07
CA ALA A 59 -3.52 7.16 3.93
C ALA A 59 -3.54 5.85 3.12
N ILE A 60 -4.55 5.02 3.33
CA ILE A 60 -4.78 3.80 2.54
C ILE A 60 -5.09 4.15 1.10
N ALA A 61 -6.01 5.08 0.84
CA ALA A 61 -6.39 5.49 -0.51
C ALA A 61 -5.19 6.08 -1.28
N ASP A 62 -4.36 6.90 -0.64
CA ASP A 62 -3.15 7.48 -1.23
C ASP A 62 -2.12 6.40 -1.55
N GLY A 63 -1.92 5.43 -0.65
CA GLY A 63 -1.02 4.30 -0.90
C GLY A 63 -1.48 3.41 -2.04
N VAL A 64 -2.78 3.11 -2.12
CA VAL A 64 -3.38 2.32 -3.22
C VAL A 64 -3.24 3.06 -4.55
N LYS A 65 -3.55 4.36 -4.58
CA LYS A 65 -3.41 5.19 -5.78
C LYS A 65 -1.96 5.28 -6.24
N THR A 66 -1.03 5.49 -5.31
CA THR A 66 0.41 5.54 -5.58
C THR A 66 0.91 4.20 -6.13
N LEU A 67 0.42 3.10 -5.59
CA LEU A 67 0.76 1.75 -6.05
C LEU A 67 0.29 1.51 -7.48
N GLY A 68 -0.96 1.86 -7.81
CA GLY A 68 -1.49 1.78 -9.18
C GLY A 68 -0.72 2.66 -10.15
N ALA A 69 -0.41 3.90 -9.75
CA ALA A 69 0.38 4.83 -10.57
C ALA A 69 1.81 4.33 -10.84
N LYS A 70 2.47 3.72 -9.84
CA LYS A 70 3.84 3.19 -9.98
C LYS A 70 3.94 2.09 -11.04
N TYR A 71 2.97 1.18 -11.02
CA TYR A 71 3.05 -0.07 -11.77
C TYR A 71 2.08 -0.14 -12.98
N GLY A 72 1.26 0.90 -13.18
CA GLY A 72 0.42 1.07 -14.36
C GLY A 72 -0.82 0.18 -14.41
N PHE A 73 -1.50 -0.02 -13.28
CA PHE A 73 -2.76 -0.77 -13.19
C PHE A 73 -3.83 -0.06 -12.37
#